data_AF-H0EGK1-F1
#
_entry.id   AF-H0EGK1-F1
#
_cell.length_a   1.000
_cell.length_b   1.000
_cell.length_c   1.000
_cell.angle_alpha   90.00
_cell.angle_beta   90.00
_cell.angle_gamma   90.00
#
_symmetry.space_group_name_H-M   'P 1'
#
loop_
_entity.id
_entity.type
_entity.pdbx_description
1 polymer ?
#
loop_
_entity_poly.entity_id
_entity_poly.type
_entity_poly.pdbx_seq_one_letter_code
_entity_poly.pdbx_strand_id
1 'polypeptide(L)'
;MAARENHHDYVRMMQRDILRVVDAVAPEDGSGAANVKVVRKVLQGLEKKSFLLAQTVTEIEECLKERDSATEDVTMFDASPVTAWPAGSAKYEASSRSNGTPHSKVDRKQIEQRIEEDRERHKRLRENIWAVPNTGVEDEEFAKMWEETSDVGEDDFILYAEEAAERREAAREWKEEFMGRVAAELECGYGPMGIVSKGEIHHKFK
;
A
#
# COMPACT_ATOMS: atom_id res chain seq x y z
N MET A 1 19.84 -5.18 -16.79
CA MET A 1 20.72 -6.34 -16.55
C MET A 1 21.28 -6.89 -17.86
N ALA A 2 20.49 -7.25 -18.88
CA ALA A 2 21.01 -7.76 -20.17
C ALA A 2 21.99 -6.83 -20.94
N ALA A 3 21.71 -5.51 -21.05
CA ALA A 3 22.63 -4.57 -21.72
C ALA A 3 23.89 -4.23 -20.91
N ARG A 4 23.84 -4.42 -19.58
CA ARG A 4 25.01 -4.22 -18.71
C ARG A 4 25.98 -5.40 -18.74
N GLU A 5 25.56 -6.53 -19.32
CA GLU A 5 26.28 -7.80 -19.36
C GLU A 5 26.62 -8.26 -20.80
N ASN A 6 26.51 -7.37 -21.80
CA ASN A 6 26.83 -7.65 -23.22
C ASN A 6 26.08 -8.84 -23.86
N HIS A 7 24.87 -9.12 -23.41
CA HIS A 7 24.00 -10.17 -23.93
C HIS A 7 23.22 -9.71 -25.19
N HIS A 8 23.94 -9.24 -26.21
CA HIS A 8 23.34 -8.66 -27.42
C HIS A 8 22.51 -9.66 -28.25
N ASP A 9 22.80 -10.94 -28.16
CA ASP A 9 22.06 -11.97 -28.90
C ASP A 9 20.63 -12.11 -28.39
N TYR A 10 20.39 -11.94 -27.10
CA TYR A 10 19.04 -11.90 -26.53
C TYR A 10 18.27 -10.66 -27.00
N VAL A 11 18.94 -9.51 -27.13
CA VAL A 11 18.32 -8.29 -27.65
C VAL A 11 17.92 -8.49 -29.11
N ARG A 12 18.78 -9.10 -29.93
CA ARG A 12 18.48 -9.42 -31.34
C ARG A 12 17.33 -10.42 -31.48
N MET A 13 17.33 -11.48 -30.65
CA MET A 13 16.22 -12.44 -30.62
C MET A 13 14.91 -11.76 -30.25
N MET A 14 14.92 -10.90 -29.23
CA MET A 14 13.75 -10.16 -28.82
C MET A 14 13.25 -9.17 -29.87
N GLN A 15 14.15 -8.42 -30.52
CA GLN A 15 13.79 -7.51 -31.61
C GLN A 15 13.13 -8.25 -32.78
N ARG A 16 13.63 -9.43 -33.13
CA ARG A 16 13.05 -10.27 -34.19
C ARG A 16 11.68 -10.84 -33.81
N ASP A 17 11.55 -11.32 -32.57
CA ASP A 17 10.38 -12.09 -32.15
C ASP A 17 9.31 -11.25 -31.45
N ILE A 18 9.50 -9.93 -31.28
CA ILE A 18 8.58 -9.06 -30.52
C ILE A 18 7.14 -9.11 -31.03
N LEU A 19 6.93 -9.15 -32.34
CA LEU A 19 5.59 -9.26 -32.94
C LEU A 19 4.91 -10.56 -32.51
N ARG A 20 5.64 -11.68 -32.56
CA ARG A 20 5.12 -13.00 -32.14
C ARG A 20 4.80 -13.03 -30.65
N VAL A 21 5.60 -12.35 -29.84
CA VAL A 21 5.35 -12.21 -28.39
C VAL A 21 4.10 -11.38 -28.13
N VAL A 22 3.92 -10.27 -28.86
CA VAL A 22 2.71 -9.44 -28.76
C VAL A 22 1.47 -10.23 -29.19
N ASP A 23 1.52 -10.95 -30.30
CA ASP A 23 0.39 -11.77 -30.78
C ASP A 23 0.05 -12.91 -29.83
N ALA A 24 1.04 -13.47 -29.12
CA ALA A 24 0.80 -14.50 -28.11
C ALA A 24 0.14 -13.96 -26.83
N VAL A 25 0.37 -12.68 -26.48
CA VAL A 25 -0.12 -12.06 -25.23
C VAL A 25 -1.39 -11.23 -25.44
N ALA A 26 -1.54 -10.68 -26.64
CA ALA A 26 -2.65 -9.86 -27.10
C ALA A 26 -3.08 -10.26 -28.53
N PRO A 27 -3.62 -11.50 -28.70
CA PRO A 27 -4.14 -11.96 -29.99
C PRO A 27 -5.29 -11.09 -30.50
N GLU A 28 -5.52 -11.13 -31.81
CA GLU A 28 -6.56 -10.36 -32.51
C GLU A 28 -7.99 -10.81 -32.17
N ASP A 29 -8.15 -11.97 -31.54
CA ASP A 29 -9.43 -12.54 -31.11
C ASP A 29 -10.03 -11.86 -29.86
N GLY A 30 -9.36 -10.83 -29.33
CA GLY A 30 -9.77 -10.08 -28.15
C GLY A 30 -9.50 -10.78 -26.82
N SER A 31 -8.98 -12.01 -26.82
CA SER A 31 -8.67 -12.80 -25.62
C SER A 31 -7.62 -12.12 -24.72
N GLY A 32 -6.70 -11.36 -25.32
CA GLY A 32 -5.69 -10.60 -24.60
C GLY A 32 -5.99 -9.11 -24.41
N ALA A 33 -7.22 -8.66 -24.63
CA ALA A 33 -7.57 -7.23 -24.55
C ALA A 33 -7.26 -6.62 -23.16
N ALA A 34 -7.43 -7.41 -22.09
CA ALA A 34 -7.06 -7.00 -20.73
C ALA A 34 -5.54 -6.78 -20.52
N ASN A 35 -4.69 -7.31 -21.41
CA ASN A 35 -3.23 -7.14 -21.34
C ASN A 35 -2.73 -5.94 -22.15
N VAL A 36 -3.57 -5.34 -23.02
CA VAL A 36 -3.16 -4.29 -23.98
C VAL A 36 -2.49 -3.11 -23.29
N LYS A 37 -3.06 -2.62 -22.18
CA LYS A 37 -2.49 -1.51 -21.39
C LYS A 37 -1.09 -1.84 -20.84
N VAL A 38 -0.87 -3.09 -20.43
CA VAL A 38 0.43 -3.55 -19.91
C VAL A 38 1.43 -3.70 -21.05
N VAL A 39 1.03 -4.29 -22.18
CA VAL A 39 1.88 -4.42 -23.38
C VAL A 39 2.35 -3.04 -23.86
N ARG A 40 1.45 -2.05 -23.92
CA ARG A 40 1.79 -0.66 -24.28
C ARG A 40 2.86 -0.09 -23.34
N LYS A 41 2.70 -0.26 -22.03
CA LYS A 41 3.69 0.18 -21.03
C LYS A 41 5.04 -0.52 -21.19
N VAL A 42 5.04 -1.80 -21.54
CA VAL A 42 6.27 -2.57 -21.78
C VAL A 42 6.98 -2.09 -23.05
N LEU A 43 6.25 -1.87 -24.16
CA LEU A 43 6.82 -1.36 -25.41
C LEU A 43 7.46 0.02 -25.22
N GLN A 44 6.77 0.94 -24.54
CA GLN A 44 7.33 2.25 -24.16
C GLN A 44 8.57 2.11 -23.27
N GLY A 45 8.58 1.12 -22.37
CA GLY A 45 9.74 0.81 -21.55
C GLY A 45 10.93 0.26 -22.33
N LEU A 46 10.69 -0.46 -23.42
CA LEU A 46 11.73 -0.98 -24.33
C LEU A 46 12.26 0.11 -25.28
N GLU A 47 11.39 1.02 -25.73
CA GLU A 47 11.76 2.22 -26.49
C GLU A 47 12.67 3.15 -25.68
N LYS A 48 12.27 3.49 -24.45
CA LYS A 48 13.06 4.35 -23.53
C LYS A 48 14.45 3.79 -23.23
N LYS A 49 14.63 2.47 -23.35
CA LYS A 49 15.91 1.78 -23.15
C LYS A 49 16.64 1.52 -24.47
N SER A 50 16.13 2.03 -25.58
CA SER A 50 16.66 1.90 -26.94
C SER A 50 16.84 0.44 -27.41
N PHE A 51 16.04 -0.48 -26.88
CA PHE A 51 16.01 -1.88 -27.34
C PHE A 51 15.14 -2.06 -28.58
N LEU A 52 14.17 -1.18 -28.80
CA LEU A 52 13.31 -1.14 -29.98
C LEU A 52 13.40 0.26 -30.60
N LEU A 53 13.26 0.35 -31.92
CA LEU A 53 13.13 1.63 -32.61
C LEU A 53 11.75 2.22 -32.30
N ALA A 54 11.70 3.55 -32.15
CA ALA A 54 10.45 4.27 -31.93
C ALA A 54 9.41 3.95 -33.02
N GLN A 55 9.84 3.88 -34.28
CA GLN A 55 8.98 3.52 -35.41
C GLN A 55 8.32 2.14 -35.23
N THR A 56 9.08 1.12 -34.84
CA THR A 56 8.54 -0.23 -34.61
C THR A 56 7.53 -0.24 -33.46
N VAL A 57 7.75 0.57 -32.43
CA VAL A 57 6.80 0.69 -31.30
C VAL A 57 5.51 1.37 -31.76
N THR A 58 5.59 2.45 -32.54
CA THR A 58 4.41 3.12 -33.09
C THR A 58 3.58 2.20 -33.99
N GLU A 59 4.22 1.44 -34.89
CA GLU A 59 3.54 0.47 -35.76
C GLU A 59 2.78 -0.59 -34.94
N ILE A 60 3.40 -1.11 -33.87
CA ILE A 60 2.76 -2.10 -32.98
C ILE A 60 1.64 -1.45 -32.17
N GLU A 61 1.81 -0.23 -31.69
CA GLU A 61 0.78 0.51 -30.94
C GLU A 61 -0.47 0.79 -31.79
N GLU A 62 -0.29 1.09 -33.09
CA GLU A 62 -1.40 1.23 -34.03
C GLU A 62 -2.20 -0.07 -34.17
N CYS A 63 -1.52 -1.20 -34.36
CA CYS A 63 -2.19 -2.51 -34.39
C CYS A 63 -2.91 -2.85 -33.08
N LEU A 64 -2.39 -2.42 -31.93
CA LEU A 64 -3.01 -2.66 -30.63
C LEU A 64 -4.21 -1.73 -30.34
N LYS A 65 -4.29 -0.56 -30.98
CA LYS A 65 -5.37 0.41 -30.77
C LYS A 65 -6.73 -0.11 -31.23
N GLU A 66 -6.76 -0.85 -32.33
CA GLU A 66 -7.97 -1.51 -32.85
C GLU A 66 -8.51 -2.61 -31.92
N ARG A 67 -7.66 -3.11 -31.00
CA ARG A 67 -7.96 -4.21 -30.08
C ARG A 67 -8.41 -3.73 -28.68
N ASP A 68 -8.09 -2.48 -28.32
CA ASP A 68 -8.43 -1.85 -27.03
C ASP A 68 -9.92 -1.44 -26.94
N SER A 69 -10.51 -1.05 -28.08
CA SER A 69 -11.91 -0.57 -28.17
C SER A 69 -12.95 -1.61 -27.74
N ALA A 70 -12.65 -2.90 -27.86
CA ALA A 70 -13.54 -3.98 -27.43
C ALA A 70 -13.75 -4.04 -25.90
N THR A 71 -12.86 -3.41 -25.11
CA THR A 71 -12.97 -3.39 -23.64
C THR A 71 -13.77 -2.21 -23.12
N GLU A 72 -13.76 -1.08 -23.82
CA GLU A 72 -14.45 0.14 -23.36
C GLU A 72 -15.98 0.00 -23.46
N ASP A 73 -16.48 -0.73 -24.47
CA ASP A 73 -17.91 -1.00 -24.63
C ASP A 73 -18.53 -1.79 -23.46
N VAL A 74 -17.75 -2.64 -22.78
CA VAL A 74 -18.23 -3.40 -21.61
C VAL A 74 -18.29 -2.52 -20.35
N THR A 75 -17.37 -1.54 -20.23
CA THR A 75 -17.29 -0.66 -19.05
C THR A 75 -18.39 0.40 -19.00
N MET A 76 -19.00 0.72 -20.14
CA MET A 76 -20.10 1.70 -20.22
C MET A 76 -21.46 1.15 -19.79
N PHE A 77 -21.64 -0.17 -19.68
CA PHE A 77 -22.94 -0.77 -19.34
C PHE A 77 -23.18 -0.95 -17.83
N ASP A 78 -22.16 -0.78 -16.97
CA ASP A 78 -22.25 -1.04 -15.52
C ASP A 78 -22.09 0.21 -14.63
N ALA A 79 -22.15 1.40 -15.20
CA ALA A 79 -22.21 2.64 -14.42
C ALA A 79 -23.65 2.92 -13.92
N SER A 80 -24.19 2.02 -13.10
CA SER A 80 -25.36 2.29 -12.27
C SER A 80 -24.88 2.59 -10.83
N PRO A 81 -25.27 3.71 -10.21
CA PRO A 81 -24.73 4.11 -8.92
C PRO A 81 -25.18 3.14 -7.83
N VAL A 82 -24.26 2.28 -7.36
CA VAL A 82 -24.51 1.37 -6.25
C VAL A 82 -24.67 2.21 -4.97
N THR A 83 -25.93 2.46 -4.62
CA THR A 83 -26.30 3.05 -3.34
C THR A 83 -26.74 1.89 -2.44
N ALA A 84 -26.09 1.79 -1.28
CA ALA A 84 -26.45 0.97 -0.13
C ALA A 84 -26.46 -0.57 -0.32
N TRP A 85 -25.56 -1.24 0.41
CA TRP A 85 -25.79 -2.61 0.84
C TRP A 85 -26.94 -2.65 1.85
N PRO A 86 -27.92 -3.56 1.70
CA PRO A 86 -28.57 -4.16 2.84
C PRO A 86 -28.32 -5.67 2.86
N ALA A 87 -28.06 -6.16 4.07
CA ALA A 87 -28.11 -7.57 4.40
C ALA A 87 -29.48 -8.16 4.05
N GLY A 88 -29.52 -9.35 3.45
CA GLY A 88 -30.76 -10.10 3.27
C GLY A 88 -30.79 -10.96 2.02
N SER A 89 -30.82 -12.27 2.23
CA SER A 89 -31.03 -13.33 1.25
C SER A 89 -32.10 -13.03 0.18
N ALA A 90 -31.73 -13.12 -1.09
CA ALA A 90 -32.67 -13.43 -2.16
C ALA A 90 -31.93 -14.18 -3.28
N LYS A 91 -32.53 -15.28 -3.74
CA LYS A 91 -32.03 -16.12 -4.83
C LYS A 91 -32.14 -15.32 -6.13
N TYR A 92 -31.02 -15.00 -6.76
CA TYR A 92 -31.00 -14.38 -8.08
C TYR A 92 -30.87 -15.49 -9.14
N GLU A 93 -32.01 -15.91 -9.69
CA GLU A 93 -32.02 -16.59 -10.99
C GLU A 93 -31.62 -15.58 -12.06
N ALA A 94 -30.37 -15.63 -12.51
CA ALA A 94 -29.89 -14.83 -13.62
C ALA A 94 -30.36 -15.46 -14.95
N SER A 95 -31.58 -15.13 -15.36
CA SER A 95 -31.93 -15.17 -16.78
C SER A 95 -31.25 -14.01 -17.51
N SER A 96 -30.10 -14.27 -18.13
CA SER A 96 -29.65 -13.47 -19.27
C SER A 96 -29.18 -14.40 -20.38
N ARG A 97 -30.06 -14.53 -21.39
CA ARG A 97 -29.71 -15.09 -22.70
C ARG A 97 -29.04 -13.95 -23.46
N SER A 98 -27.72 -13.82 -23.38
CA SER A 98 -26.94 -13.11 -24.39
C SER A 98 -26.28 -14.15 -25.29
N ASN A 99 -26.72 -14.15 -26.54
CA ASN A 99 -26.21 -14.98 -27.61
C ASN A 99 -24.90 -14.34 -28.12
N GLY A 100 -23.84 -14.46 -27.32
CA GLY A 100 -22.47 -14.12 -27.69
C GLY A 100 -21.68 -15.40 -27.92
N THR A 101 -20.83 -15.39 -28.93
CA THR A 101 -19.78 -16.37 -29.25
C THR A 101 -19.25 -17.09 -28.01
N PRO A 102 -18.95 -18.41 -28.06
CA PRO A 102 -18.41 -19.13 -26.93
C PRO A 102 -16.97 -18.69 -26.72
N HIS A 103 -16.77 -17.50 -26.16
CA HIS A 103 -15.59 -17.24 -25.36
C HIS A 103 -15.56 -18.41 -24.38
N SER A 104 -14.55 -19.26 -24.53
CA SER A 104 -14.24 -20.30 -23.55
C SER A 104 -14.40 -19.63 -22.19
N LYS A 105 -15.38 -20.08 -21.41
CA LYS A 105 -15.63 -19.53 -20.08
C LYS A 105 -14.32 -19.74 -19.36
N VAL A 106 -13.52 -18.67 -19.25
CA VAL A 106 -12.19 -18.70 -18.66
C VAL A 106 -12.31 -19.40 -17.33
N ASP A 107 -11.48 -20.41 -17.11
CA ASP A 107 -11.63 -21.30 -15.97
C ASP A 107 -11.66 -20.46 -14.69
N ARG A 108 -12.60 -20.75 -13.80
CA ARG A 108 -12.78 -19.97 -12.56
C ARG A 108 -11.47 -19.81 -11.78
N LYS A 109 -10.64 -20.85 -11.76
CA LYS A 109 -9.31 -20.84 -11.14
C LYS A 109 -8.36 -19.82 -11.81
N GLN A 110 -8.42 -19.67 -13.13
CA GLN A 110 -7.63 -18.70 -13.88
C GLN A 110 -8.07 -17.27 -13.58
N ILE A 111 -9.38 -17.03 -13.42
CA ILE A 111 -9.89 -15.71 -13.01
C ILE A 111 -9.44 -15.38 -11.58
N GLU A 112 -9.63 -16.31 -10.64
CA GLU A 112 -9.21 -16.14 -9.24
C GLU A 112 -7.71 -15.89 -9.12
N GLN A 113 -6.90 -16.66 -9.85
CA GLN A 113 -5.46 -16.46 -9.93
C GLN A 113 -5.11 -15.06 -10.44
N ARG A 114 -5.75 -14.60 -11.52
CA ARG A 114 -5.49 -13.27 -12.09
C ARG A 114 -5.82 -12.16 -11.11
N ILE A 115 -6.96 -12.27 -10.41
CA ILE A 115 -7.35 -11.31 -9.37
C ILE A 115 -6.31 -11.27 -8.26
N GLU A 116 -5.83 -12.43 -7.81
CA GLU A 116 -4.85 -12.50 -6.73
C GLU A 116 -3.48 -11.95 -7.15
N GLU A 117 -3.03 -12.25 -8.37
CA GLU A 117 -1.79 -11.70 -8.92
C GLU A 117 -1.86 -10.17 -9.04
N ASP A 118 -2.98 -9.61 -9.50
CA ASP A 118 -3.17 -8.16 -9.57
C ASP A 118 -3.23 -7.52 -8.19
N ARG A 119 -3.87 -8.16 -7.21
CA ARG A 119 -3.86 -7.73 -5.80
C ARG A 119 -2.45 -7.69 -5.23
N GLU A 120 -1.70 -8.77 -5.40
CA GLU A 120 -0.32 -8.87 -4.94
C GLU A 120 0.61 -7.90 -5.67
N ARG A 121 0.38 -7.62 -6.95
CA ARG A 121 1.10 -6.56 -7.69
C ARG A 121 0.80 -5.18 -7.12
N HIS A 122 -0.46 -4.87 -6.87
CA HIS A 122 -0.87 -3.57 -6.32
C HIS A 122 -0.32 -3.37 -4.90
N LYS A 123 -0.34 -4.44 -4.10
CA LYS A 123 0.28 -4.47 -2.78
C LYS A 123 1.77 -4.14 -2.87
N ARG A 124 2.56 -4.85 -3.70
CA ARG A 124 3.99 -4.56 -3.91
C ARG A 124 4.26 -3.13 -4.39
N LEU A 125 3.41 -2.57 -5.25
CA LEU A 125 3.56 -1.17 -5.69
C LEU A 125 3.34 -0.16 -4.55
N ARG A 126 2.54 -0.50 -3.54
CA ARG A 126 2.30 0.36 -2.38
C ARG A 126 3.31 0.18 -1.25
N GLU A 127 4.02 -0.94 -1.19
CA GLU A 127 5.01 -1.24 -0.15
C GLU A 127 6.13 -0.19 -0.03
N ASN A 128 6.50 0.48 -1.13
CA ASN A 128 7.55 1.49 -1.14
C ASN A 128 7.04 2.94 -1.04
N ILE A 129 5.74 3.17 -0.83
CA ILE A 129 5.17 4.54 -0.79
C ILE A 129 5.63 5.30 0.46
N TRP A 130 5.70 4.61 1.60
CA TRP A 130 6.09 5.19 2.88
C TRP A 130 7.61 5.18 3.10
N ALA A 131 8.37 4.50 2.24
CA ALA A 131 9.82 4.45 2.35
C ALA A 131 10.41 5.82 2.00
N VAL A 132 11.24 6.37 2.89
CA VAL A 132 12.05 7.55 2.54
C VAL A 132 13.43 7.07 2.10
N PRO A 133 13.89 7.43 0.89
CA PRO A 133 15.23 7.06 0.44
C PRO A 133 16.29 7.69 1.35
N ASN A 134 17.15 6.86 1.94
CA ASN A 134 18.35 7.36 2.61
C ASN A 134 19.46 7.53 1.57
N THR A 135 19.44 8.65 0.86
CA THR A 135 20.42 9.02 -0.18
C THR A 135 21.74 9.53 0.40
N GLY A 136 21.85 9.67 1.73
CA GLY A 136 23.01 10.24 2.41
C GLY A 136 23.11 11.77 2.32
N VAL A 137 22.09 12.43 1.77
CA VAL A 137 21.96 13.89 1.79
C VAL A 137 21.22 14.27 3.08
N GLU A 138 21.84 15.12 3.90
CA GLU A 138 21.19 15.67 5.10
C GLU A 138 19.93 16.47 4.67
N ASP A 139 18.84 16.31 5.42
CA ASP A 139 17.55 17.01 5.26
C ASP A 139 16.61 16.59 4.10
N GLU A 140 16.88 15.53 3.33
CA GLU A 140 15.94 15.07 2.29
C GLU A 140 14.57 14.62 2.84
N GLU A 141 14.57 13.95 4.00
CA GLU A 141 13.34 13.60 4.72
C GLU A 141 12.52 14.85 5.07
N PHE A 142 13.19 15.89 5.56
CA PHE A 142 12.55 17.15 5.94
C PHE A 142 12.01 17.89 4.71
N ALA A 143 12.80 18.01 3.64
CA ALA A 143 12.37 18.68 2.41
C ALA A 143 11.15 18.00 1.79
N LYS A 144 11.13 16.66 1.74
CA LYS A 144 9.98 15.91 1.25
C LYS A 144 8.74 16.15 2.12
N MET A 145 8.88 16.07 3.44
CA MET A 145 7.75 16.37 4.34
C MET A 145 7.27 17.81 4.15
N TRP A 146 8.17 18.77 4.02
CA TRP A 146 7.80 20.18 3.86
C TRP A 146 6.96 20.43 2.61
N GLU A 147 7.31 19.81 1.48
CA GLU A 147 6.57 19.95 0.22
C GLU A 147 5.25 19.15 0.21
N GLU A 148 5.20 18.00 0.88
CA GLU A 148 4.03 17.11 0.89
C GLU A 148 3.04 17.37 2.04
N THR A 149 3.44 18.14 3.06
CA THR A 149 2.57 18.45 4.21
C THR A 149 1.36 19.25 3.75
N SER A 150 0.17 18.70 3.96
CA SER A 150 -1.08 19.40 3.71
C SER A 150 -1.36 20.46 4.78
N ASP A 151 -2.20 21.44 4.44
CA ASP A 151 -2.75 22.37 5.42
C ASP A 151 -3.56 21.63 6.49
N VAL A 152 -3.67 22.25 7.67
CA VAL A 152 -4.44 21.72 8.80
C VAL A 152 -5.93 21.65 8.44
N GLY A 153 -6.50 20.45 8.54
CA GLY A 153 -7.88 20.12 8.24
C GLY A 153 -8.75 19.88 9.48
N GLU A 154 -10.01 19.50 9.23
CA GLU A 154 -10.98 19.19 10.30
C GLU A 154 -10.56 17.97 11.13
N ASP A 155 -10.05 16.92 10.47
CA ASP A 155 -9.58 15.69 11.11
C ASP A 155 -8.42 15.97 12.09
N ASP A 156 -7.56 16.95 11.81
CA ASP A 156 -6.48 17.34 12.72
C ASP A 156 -7.01 17.91 14.04
N PHE A 157 -8.09 18.69 14.00
CA PHE A 157 -8.72 19.22 15.22
C PHE A 157 -9.34 18.11 16.08
N ILE A 158 -9.92 17.08 15.43
CA ILE A 158 -10.43 15.91 16.12
C ILE A 158 -9.28 15.17 16.81
N LEU A 159 -8.20 14.91 16.07
CA LEU A 159 -6.99 14.28 16.59
C LEU A 159 -6.42 15.05 17.81
N TYR A 160 -6.31 16.38 17.71
CA TYR A 160 -5.80 17.21 18.82
C TYR A 160 -6.72 17.19 20.05
N ALA A 161 -8.04 17.15 19.85
CA ALA A 161 -9.00 17.08 20.94
C ALA A 161 -8.93 15.74 21.68
N GLU A 162 -8.81 14.63 20.93
CA GLU A 162 -8.61 13.28 21.46
C GLU A 162 -7.29 13.18 22.23
N GLU A 163 -6.19 13.64 21.62
CA GLU A 163 -4.86 13.63 22.26
C GLU A 163 -4.82 14.49 23.54
N ALA A 164 -5.54 15.61 23.56
CA ALA A 164 -5.69 16.44 24.76
C ALA A 164 -6.53 15.76 25.85
N ALA A 165 -7.51 14.94 25.49
CA ALA A 165 -8.28 14.13 26.44
C ALA A 165 -7.41 13.03 27.05
N GLU A 166 -6.70 12.27 26.24
CA GLU A 166 -5.77 11.21 26.67
C GLU A 166 -4.69 11.77 27.60
N ARG A 167 -4.09 12.92 27.28
CA ARG A 167 -3.09 13.56 28.16
C ARG A 167 -3.66 13.97 29.51
N ARG A 168 -4.91 14.41 29.59
CA ARG A 168 -5.56 14.74 30.87
C ARG A 168 -5.77 13.50 31.71
N GLU A 169 -6.17 12.39 31.10
CA GLU A 169 -6.33 11.11 31.78
C GLU A 169 -4.98 10.57 32.28
N ALA A 170 -3.95 10.56 31.45
CA ALA A 170 -2.61 10.16 31.83
C ALA A 170 -2.06 11.03 32.98
N ALA A 171 -2.30 12.34 32.96
CA ALA A 171 -1.91 13.23 34.05
C ALA A 171 -2.67 12.94 35.36
N ARG A 172 -3.96 12.58 35.28
CA ARG A 172 -4.77 12.17 36.43
C ARG A 172 -4.23 10.87 37.03
N GLU A 173 -3.99 9.86 36.20
CA GLU A 173 -3.44 8.57 36.61
C GLU A 173 -2.06 8.72 37.23
N TRP A 174 -1.16 9.47 36.57
CA TRP A 174 0.16 9.77 37.11
C TRP A 174 0.09 10.47 38.47
N LYS A 175 -0.84 11.41 38.64
CA LYS A 175 -1.05 12.10 39.91
C LYS A 175 -1.54 11.14 40.99
N GLU A 176 -2.48 10.25 40.67
CA GLU A 176 -2.98 9.23 41.60
C GLU A 176 -1.87 8.26 42.00
N GLU A 177 -1.08 7.77 41.04
CA GLU A 177 0.10 6.96 41.31
C GLU A 177 1.13 7.68 42.18
N PHE A 178 1.47 8.93 41.84
CA PHE A 178 2.45 9.72 42.57
C PHE A 178 1.99 9.94 44.02
N MET A 179 0.73 10.33 44.22
CA MET A 179 0.18 10.49 45.57
C MET A 179 0.11 9.16 46.31
N GLY A 180 -0.17 8.04 45.63
CA GLY A 180 -0.10 6.70 46.20
C GLY A 180 1.31 6.31 46.64
N ARG A 181 2.34 6.64 45.84
CA ARG A 181 3.75 6.41 46.19
C ARG A 181 4.17 7.26 47.39
N VAL A 182 3.81 8.54 47.42
CA VAL A 182 4.10 9.44 48.55
C VAL A 182 3.37 8.96 49.81
N ALA A 183 2.11 8.53 49.71
CA ALA A 183 1.37 7.97 50.84
C ALA A 183 2.01 6.67 51.35
N ALA A 184 2.42 5.76 50.45
CA ALA A 184 3.12 4.53 50.83
C ALA A 184 4.49 4.79 51.47
N GLU A 185 5.22 5.81 51.01
CA GLU A 185 6.50 6.23 51.61
C GLU A 185 6.30 6.83 53.01
N LEU A 186 5.22 7.60 53.22
CA LEU A 186 4.85 8.13 54.54
C LEU A 186 4.33 7.03 55.48
N GLU A 187 3.59 6.05 54.98
CA GLU A 187 3.15 4.87 55.75
C GLU A 187 4.34 3.96 56.11
N CYS A 188 5.36 3.86 55.25
CA CYS A 188 6.61 3.14 55.53
C CYS A 188 7.55 3.93 56.48
N GLY A 189 7.45 5.25 56.51
CA GLY A 189 8.26 6.16 57.34
C GLY A 189 7.84 6.26 58.82
N TYR A 190 6.69 5.70 59.20
CA TYR A 190 6.21 5.64 60.60
C TYR A 190 6.16 4.20 61.12
N GLY A 191 7.29 3.49 61.06
CA GLY A 191 7.55 2.36 61.96
C GLY A 191 7.82 2.88 63.39
N PRO A 192 7.38 2.19 64.46
CA PRO A 192 7.42 2.73 65.81
C PRO A 192 8.86 3.03 66.24
N MET A 193 9.17 4.32 66.42
CA MET A 193 10.33 4.79 67.17
C MET A 193 10.28 4.16 68.56
N GLY A 194 11.03 3.07 68.72
CA GLY A 194 11.28 2.46 70.01
C GLY A 194 11.83 3.52 70.96
N ILE A 195 11.08 3.76 72.03
CA ILE A 195 11.50 4.58 73.16
C ILE A 195 12.74 3.91 73.75
N VAL A 196 13.94 4.40 73.38
CA VAL A 196 15.17 4.04 74.09
C VAL A 196 15.24 4.93 75.33
N SER A 197 14.90 4.29 76.44
CA SER A 197 14.97 4.82 77.80
C SER A 197 16.34 5.41 78.12
N LYS A 198 16.35 6.53 78.85
CA LYS A 198 17.54 7.14 79.46
C LYS A 198 18.26 6.11 80.34
N GLY A 199 19.55 5.87 80.09
CA GLY A 199 20.45 5.06 80.92
C GLY A 199 21.86 5.66 80.93
N GLU A 200 22.22 6.20 82.09
CA GLU A 200 23.52 6.71 82.57
C GLU A 200 24.79 6.48 81.72
N ILE A 201 25.44 7.59 81.35
CA ILE A 201 26.88 7.61 81.07
C ILE A 201 27.56 8.35 82.23
N HIS A 202 28.21 7.55 83.07
CA HIS A 202 29.01 7.97 84.21
C HIS A 202 30.35 8.53 83.68
N HIS A 203 30.57 9.84 83.79
CA HIS A 203 31.91 10.43 83.63
C HIS A 203 32.39 10.96 84.98
N LYS A 204 33.18 10.14 85.68
CA LYS A 204 34.00 10.62 86.80
C LYS A 204 35.18 11.40 86.22
N PHE A 205 35.27 12.65 86.64
CA PHE A 205 36.48 13.45 86.58
C PHE A 205 37.43 13.05 87.72
N LYS A 206 38.72 13.07 87.41
CA LYS A 206 39.91 12.96 88.27
C LYS A 206 40.52 11.57 88.46
#